data_AF-A0A965Y6V1-F1
#
_entry.id   AF-A0A965Y6V1-F1
#
_cell.length_a   1.000
_cell.length_b   1.000
_cell.length_c   1.000
_cell.angle_alpha   90.00
_cell.angle_beta   90.00
_cell.angle_gamma   90.00
#
_symmetry.space_group_name_H-M   'P 1'
#
loop_
_entity.id
_entity.type
_entity.pdbx_description
1 polymer ?
#
loop_
_entity_poly.entity_id
_entity_poly.type
_entity_poly.pdbx_seq_one_letter_code
_entity_poly.pdbx_strand_id
1 'polypeptide(L)' 'MTLLMAASFLVCFFMGIPLALVMGITGIVVLIAMGVPLELVAQRMFTGIDSFPLMAVPFFI' A
#
# COMPACT_ATOMS: atom_id res chain seq x y z
N MET A 1 0.97 -8.38 14.57
CA MET A 1 1.02 -7.61 13.31
C MET A 1 -0.36 -7.25 12.79
N THR A 2 -1.32 -8.18 12.79
CA THR A 2 -2.74 -7.91 12.50
C THR A 2 -3.34 -6.78 13.36
N LEU A 3 -3.02 -6.72 14.66
CA LEU A 3 -3.48 -5.63 15.53
C LEU A 3 -2.93 -4.26 15.08
N LEU A 4 -1.65 -4.21 14.69
CA LEU A 4 -0.98 -2.98 14.24
C LEU A 4 -1.56 -2.49 12.91
N MET A 5 -1.82 -3.42 11.98
CA MET A 5 -2.57 -3.16 10.75
C MET A 5 -3.97 -2.62 11.03
N ALA A 6 -4.75 -3.31 11.87
CA ALA A 6 -6.13 -2.92 12.17
C ALA A 6 -6.20 -1.54 12.84
N ALA A 7 -5.29 -1.27 13.80
CA ALA A 7 -5.22 0.02 14.49
C ALA A 7 -4.84 1.16 13.54
N SER A 8 -3.79 0.99 12.73
CA SER A 8 -3.36 2.02 11.78
C SER A 8 -4.39 2.27 10.68
N PHE A 9 -5.05 1.22 10.19
CA PHE A 9 -6.16 1.32 9.24
C PHE A 9 -7.34 2.10 9.82
N LEU A 10 -7.82 1.73 11.02
CA LEU A 10 -8.97 2.37 11.65
C LEU A 10 -8.71 3.85 11.97
N VAL A 11 -7.52 4.17 12.49
CA VAL A 11 -7.14 5.57 12.78
C VAL A 11 -7.15 6.41 11.51
N CYS A 12 -6.50 5.96 10.44
CA CYS A 12 -6.48 6.69 9.17
C CYS A 12 -7.86 6.75 8.50
N PHE A 13 -8.67 5.71 8.62
CA PHE A 13 -10.03 5.67 8.08
C PHE A 13 -10.95 6.67 8.77
N PHE A 14 -10.94 6.74 10.10
CA PHE A 14 -11.76 7.71 10.85
C PHE A 14 -11.30 9.16 10.67
N MET A 15 -10.04 9.39 10.28
CA MET A 15 -9.54 10.70 9.88
C MET A 15 -10.07 11.19 8.52
N GLY A 16 -10.85 10.38 7.79
CA GLY A 16 -11.43 10.76 6.50
C GLY A 16 -10.44 10.72 5.34
N ILE A 17 -9.31 10.02 5.49
CA ILE A 17 -8.31 9.85 4.44
C ILE A 17 -8.88 8.94 3.33
N PRO A 18 -8.66 9.24 2.04
CA PRO A 18 -9.06 8.37 0.93
C PRO A 18 -8.55 6.93 1.10
N LEU A 19 -9.42 5.94 0.84
CA LEU A 19 -9.15 4.53 1.13
C LEU A 19 -7.84 4.01 0.51
N ALA A 20 -7.51 4.46 -0.71
CA ALA A 20 -6.26 4.09 -1.39
C ALA A 20 -5.01 4.52 -0.60
N LEU A 21 -5.03 5.70 0.02
CA LEU A 21 -3.93 6.20 0.86
C LEU A 21 -3.88 5.46 2.20
N VAL A 22 -5.04 5.17 2.80
CA VAL A 22 -5.12 4.37 4.03
C VAL A 22 -4.41 3.03 3.82
N MET A 23 -4.71 2.31 2.74
CA MET A 23 -4.10 1.02 2.42
C MET A 23 -2.57 1.13 2.31
N GLY A 24 -2.06 2.16 1.64
CA GLY A 24 -0.62 2.42 1.52
C GLY A 24 0.06 2.72 2.86
N ILE A 25 -0.51 3.64 3.65
CA ILE A 25 0.03 4.05 4.95
C ILE A 25 0.06 2.87 5.92
N THR A 26 -1.02 2.09 5.99
CA THR A 26 -1.12 0.89 6.83
C THR A 26 0.00 -0.10 6.50
N GLY A 27 0.27 -0.32 5.21
CA GLY A 27 1.35 -1.18 4.74
C GLY A 27 2.75 -0.68 5.13
N ILE A 28 3.01 0.61 4.95
CA ILE A 28 4.30 1.24 5.30
C ILE A 28 4.57 1.13 6.81
N VAL A 29 3.57 1.40 7.66
CA VAL A 29 3.69 1.32 9.12
C VAL A 29 4.10 -0.09 9.57
N VAL A 30 3.57 -1.13 8.93
CA VAL A 30 3.93 -2.52 9.25
C VAL A 30 5.33 -2.87 8.73
N LEU A 31 5.70 -2.42 7.54
CA LEU A 31 7.04 -2.68 7.00
C LEU A 31 8.14 -2.08 7.88
N ILE A 32 7.90 -0.87 8.40
CA ILE A 32 8.77 -0.23 9.40
C ILE A 32 8.84 -1.07 10.67
N ALA A 33 7.69 -1.54 11.18
CA ALA A 33 7.64 -2.39 12.38
C ALA A 33 8.36 -3.75 12.21
N MET A 34 8.46 -4.26 10.97
CA MET A 34 9.19 -5.48 10.64
C MET A 34 10.68 -5.24 10.32
N GLY A 35 11.15 -3.99 10.32
CA GLY A 35 12.53 -3.64 9.97
C GLY A 35 12.86 -3.89 8.50
N VAL A 36 11.84 -3.94 7.63
CA VAL A 36 12.05 -4.12 6.19
C VAL A 36 12.53 -2.80 5.58
N PRO A 37 13.57 -2.80 4.74
CA PRO A 37 14.05 -1.60 4.07
C PRO A 37 12.94 -0.94 3.25
N LEU A 38 12.72 0.36 3.47
CA LEU A 38 11.68 1.12 2.76
C LEU A 38 11.96 1.25 1.25
N GLU A 39 13.21 1.08 0.84
CA GLU A 39 13.63 0.99 -0.56
C GLU A 39 12.88 -0.11 -1.33
N LEU A 40 12.50 -1.19 -0.62
CA LEU A 40 11.71 -2.27 -1.19
C LEU A 40 10.31 -1.78 -1.61
N VAL A 41 9.73 -0.80 -0.90
CA VAL A 41 8.44 -0.21 -1.25
C VAL A 41 8.54 0.47 -2.62
N ALA A 42 9.57 1.29 -2.84
CA ALA A 42 9.80 1.95 -4.10
C ALA A 42 9.97 0.92 -5.24
N GLN A 43 10.78 -0.11 -5.05
CA GLN A 43 10.94 -1.18 -6.04
C GLN A 43 9.60 -1.88 -6.38
N ARG A 44 8.77 -2.18 -5.36
CA ARG A 44 7.46 -2.81 -5.55
C ARG A 44 6.45 -1.90 -6.23
N MET A 45 6.53 -0.59 -6.02
CA MET A 45 5.69 0.38 -6.73
C MET A 45 6.05 0.44 -8.23
N PHE A 46 7.34 0.50 -8.57
CA PHE A 46 7.80 0.48 -9.97
C PHE A 46 7.40 -0.82 -10.68
N THR A 47 7.73 -1.97 -10.10
CA THR A 47 7.36 -3.28 -10.67
C THR A 47 5.85 -3.53 -10.70
N GLY A 48 5.07 -2.90 -9.82
CA GLY A 48 3.62 -2.97 -9.84
C GLY A 48 2.97 -2.19 -11.00
N ILE A 49 3.57 -1.07 -11.40
CA ILE A 49 3.12 -0.29 -12.56
C ILE A 49 3.41 -1.06 -13.86
N ASP A 50 4.53 -1.78 -13.91
CA ASP A 50 4.90 -2.65 -15.03
C ASP A 50 4.04 -3.93 -15.11
N SER A 51 3.04 -4.10 -14.21
CA SER A 51 2.16 -5.25 -14.27
C SER A 51 1.34 -5.23 -15.56
N PHE A 52 1.50 -6.30 -16.35
CA PHE A 52 0.83 -6.50 -17.63
C PHE A 52 -0.69 -6.23 -17.58
N PRO A 53 -1.44 -6.59 -16.51
CA PRO A 53 -2.85 -6.26 -16.41
C PRO A 53 -3.15 -4.75 -16.36
N LEU A 54 -2.37 -3.94 -15.63
CA LEU A 54 -2.59 -2.48 -15.57
C LEU A 54 -2.28 -1.79 -16.89
N MET A 55 -1.22 -2.21 -17.58
CA MET A 55 -0.94 -1.75 -18.95
C MET A 55 -1.98 -2.24 -19.97
N ALA A 56 -2.61 -3.38 -19.71
CA ALA A 56 -3.63 -3.98 -20.54
C ALA A 56 -5.03 -3.35 -20.35
N VAL A 57 -5.42 -2.90 -19.15
CA VAL A 57 -6.76 -2.31 -18.91
C VAL A 57 -7.19 -1.26 -19.96
N PRO A 58 -6.31 -0.34 -20.43
CA PRO A 58 -6.64 0.60 -21.50
C PRO A 58 -6.90 -0.04 -22.88
N PHE A 59 -6.37 -1.23 -23.16
CA PHE A 59 -6.41 -1.90 -24.47
C PHE A 59 -7.42 -3.07 -24.55
N PHE A 60 -8.14 -3.36 -23.47
CA PHE A 60 -9.14 -4.46 -23.40
C PHE A 60 -10.60 -3.97 -23.52
N ILE A 61 -10.82 -2.70 -23.88
CA ILE A 61 -12.10 -2.10 -24.29
C ILE A 61 -12.09 -1.93 -25.81
#